data_AF-A0A316D8X0-F1
#
_entry.id   AF-A0A316D8X0-F1
#
_cell.length_a   1.000
_cell.length_b   1.000
_cell.length_c   1.000
_cell.angle_alpha   90.00
_cell.angle_beta   90.00
_cell.angle_gamma   90.00
#
_symmetry.space_group_name_H-M   'P 1'
#
loop_
_entity.id
_entity.type
_entity.pdbx_description
1 polymer ?
#
loop_
_entity_poly.entity_id
_entity_poly.type
_entity_poly.pdbx_seq_one_letter_code
_entity_poly.pdbx_strand_id
1 'polypeptide(L)' 'MTQEGLNTLGIKEIQALAKQLQIHPSYKVGGLRVRKNKAELLLDIRKHYTGDSG' A
#
# COMPACT_ATOMS: atom_id res chain seq x y z
N MET A 1 13.44 -0.65 2.98
CA MET A 1 12.96 0.55 2.27
C MET A 1 12.75 1.64 3.31
N THR A 2 13.24 2.87 3.11
CA THR A 2 12.97 3.99 4.03
C THR A 2 11.65 4.67 3.70
N GLN A 3 11.05 5.40 4.65
CA GLN A 3 9.80 6.15 4.39
C GLN A 3 9.98 7.20 3.29
N GLU A 4 11.13 7.87 3.22
CA GLU A 4 11.46 8.81 2.14
C GLU A 4 11.55 8.11 0.79
N GLY A 5 12.14 6.91 0.73
CA GLY A 5 12.20 6.09 -0.48
C GLY A 5 10.83 5.61 -0.99
N LEU A 6 9.82 5.52 -0.12
CA LEU A 6 8.44 5.23 -0.54
C LEU A 6 7.74 6.43 -1.17
N ASN A 7 8.13 7.65 -0.79
CA ASN A 7 7.48 8.88 -1.28
C ASN A 7 7.91 9.26 -2.69
N THR A 8 9.09 8.81 -3.11
CA THR A 8 9.60 9.03 -4.47
C THR A 8 8.96 8.11 -5.51
N LEU A 9 8.24 7.05 -5.08
CA LEU A 9 7.66 6.06 -5.98
C LEU A 9 6.47 6.61 -6.79
N GLY A 10 6.50 6.28 -8.08
CA GLY A 10 5.38 6.44 -9.00
C GLY A 10 4.24 5.47 -8.71
N ILE A 11 3.08 5.71 -9.34
CA ILE A 11 1.89 4.86 -9.15
C ILE A 11 2.13 3.39 -9.53
N LYS A 12 2.88 3.13 -10.61
CA LYS A 12 3.18 1.76 -11.06
C LYS A 12 4.06 1.01 -10.06
N GLU A 13 5.05 1.69 -9.50
CA GLU A 13 5.96 1.11 -8.51
C GLU A 13 5.22 0.81 -7.20
N ILE A 14 4.34 1.71 -6.75
CA ILE A 14 3.49 1.47 -5.58
C ILE A 14 2.56 0.27 -5.80
N GLN A 15 1.98 0.12 -6.99
CA GLN A 15 1.14 -1.04 -7.30
C GLN A 15 1.94 -2.35 -7.36
N ALA A 16 3.15 -2.32 -7.93
CA ALA A 16 4.04 -3.48 -7.96
C ALA A 16 4.46 -3.87 -6.53
N LEU A 17 4.81 -2.89 -5.70
CA LEU A 17 5.20 -3.11 -4.31
C LEU A 17 4.02 -3.63 -3.47
N ALA A 18 2.83 -3.06 -3.63
CA ALA A 18 1.63 -3.58 -2.99
C ALA A 18 1.37 -5.05 -3.37
N LYS A 19 1.58 -5.42 -4.64
CA LYS A 19 1.46 -6.81 -5.09
C LYS A 19 2.52 -7.72 -4.46
N GLN A 20 3.77 -7.27 -4.37
CA GLN A 20 4.86 -8.02 -3.72
C GLN A 20 4.59 -8.26 -2.23
N LEU A 21 4.05 -7.24 -1.55
CA LEU A 21 3.67 -7.31 -0.13
C LEU A 21 2.29 -7.96 0.11
N GLN A 22 1.69 -8.55 -0.92
CA GLN A 22 0.36 -9.17 -0.85
C GLN A 22 -0.75 -8.25 -0.31
N ILE A 23 -0.58 -6.93 -0.46
CA ILE A 23 -1.57 -5.94 -0.05
C ILE A 23 -2.70 -5.92 -1.08
N HIS A 24 -3.92 -6.23 -0.62
CA HIS A 24 -5.08 -6.24 -1.50
C HIS A 24 -5.34 -4.84 -2.08
N PRO A 25 -5.55 -4.71 -3.42
CA PRO A 25 -5.76 -3.44 -4.10
C PRO A 25 -7.18 -2.87 -3.91
N SER A 26 -7.97 -3.45 -3.02
CA SER A 26 -9.34 -3.06 -2.73
C SER A 26 -9.68 -3.33 -1.27
N TYR A 27 -10.67 -2.62 -0.74
CA TYR A 27 -11.30 -2.90 0.54
C TYR A 27 -12.81 -3.04 0.37
N LYS A 28 -13.50 -3.56 1.39
CA LYS A 28 -14.96 -3.72 1.40
C LYS A 28 -15.56 -2.72 2.38
N VAL A 29 -16.54 -1.94 1.93
CA VAL A 29 -17.32 -1.03 2.78
C VAL A 29 -18.80 -1.21 2.46
N GLY A 30 -19.63 -1.53 3.46
CA GLY A 30 -21.07 -1.71 3.26
C GLY A 30 -21.48 -2.72 2.18
N GLY A 31 -20.69 -3.78 1.95
CA GLY A 31 -20.96 -4.74 0.87
C GLY A 31 -20.30 -4.41 -0.47
N LEU A 32 -19.93 -3.15 -0.71
CA LEU A 32 -19.26 -2.71 -1.93
C LEU A 32 -17.75 -2.94 -1.85
N ARG A 33 -17.16 -3.43 -2.94
CA ARG A 33 -15.70 -3.52 -3.10
C ARG A 33 -15.18 -2.23 -3.76
N VAL A 34 -14.39 -1.46 -3.02
CA VAL A 34 -13.82 -0.18 -3.46
C VAL A 34 -12.34 -0.40 -3.78
N ARG A 35 -11.89 0.10 -4.94
CA ARG A 35 -10.47 0.01 -5.34
C ARG A 35 -9.66 1.08 -4.62
N LYS A 36 -8.50 0.69 -4.09
CA LYS A 36 -7.59 1.60 -3.40
C LYS A 36 -6.92 2.56 -4.39
N ASN A 37 -6.82 3.82 -4.00
CA ASN A 37 -6.03 4.82 -4.71
C ASN A 37 -4.54 4.76 -4.30
N LYS A 38 -3.70 5.63 -4.90
CA LYS A 38 -2.25 5.70 -4.62
C LYS A 38 -1.96 5.87 -3.14
N ALA A 39 -2.66 6.79 -2.48
CA ALA A 39 -2.41 7.17 -1.10
C ALA A 39 -2.81 6.05 -0.12
N GLU A 40 -3.93 5.38 -0.38
CA GLU A 40 -4.37 4.23 0.41
C GLU A 40 -3.39 3.06 0.30
N LEU A 41 -2.92 2.74 -0.90
CA LEU A 41 -1.87 1.72 -1.10
C LEU A 41 -0.57 2.10 -0.38
N LEU A 42 -0.14 3.36 -0.49
CA LEU A 42 1.07 3.86 0.18
C LEU A 42 0.95 3.76 1.70
N LEU A 43 -0.22 4.07 2.26
CA LEU A 43 -0.47 3.96 3.69
C LEU A 43 -0.35 2.52 4.18
N ASP A 44 -0.95 1.56 3.47
CA ASP A 44 -0.88 0.15 3.83
C ASP A 44 0.55 -0.40 3.70
N ILE A 45 1.28 0.02 2.67
CA ILE A 45 2.71 -0.32 2.51
C ILE A 45 3.52 0.21 3.70
N ARG A 46 3.31 1.47 4.10
CA ARG A 46 3.99 2.05 5.27
C ARG A 46 3.70 1.27 6.54
N LYS A 47 2.44 0.91 6.79
CA LYS A 47 2.04 0.09 7.95
C LYS A 47 2.78 -1.24 7.98
N HIS A 48 2.94 -1.88 6.82
CA HIS A 48 3.66 -3.14 6.70
C HIS A 48 5.13 -3.01 7.10
N TYR A 49 5.79 -1.89 6.78
CA TYR A 49 7.19 -1.65 7.15
C TYR A 49 7.37 -1.16 8.59
N THR A 50 6.36 -0.51 9.20
CA THR A 50 6.40 -0.11 10.61
C THR A 50 6.00 -1.22 11.58
N GLY A 51 5.37 -2.29 11.08
CA GLY A 51 4.92 -3.44 11.88
C GLY A 51 5.97 -4.53 12.11
N ASP A 52 7.15 -4.43 11.48
CA ASP A 52 8.26 -5.41 11.60
C ASP A 52 9.22 -5.07 12.76
N SER A 53 8.84 -4.16 13.65
CA SER A 53 9.60 -3.78 14.86
C SER A 53 9.06 -4.41 16.16
N GLY A 54 8.35 -5.54 16.07
CA GLY A 54 7.79 -6.29 17.20
C GLY A 54 8.47 -7.63 17.41
#